data_AF-A0A2V8RAB8-F1
#
_entry.id   AF-A0A2V8RAB8-F1
#
_cell.length_a   1.000
_cell.length_b   1.000
_cell.length_c   1.000
_cell.angle_alpha   90.00
_cell.angle_beta   90.00
_cell.angle_gamma   90.00
#
_symmetry.space_group_name_H-M   'P 1'
#
loop_
_entity.id
_entity.type
_entity.pdbx_description
1 polymer ?
#
loop_
_entity_poly.entity_id
_entity_poly.type
_entity_poly.pdbx_seq_one_letter_code
_entity_poly.pdbx_strand_id
1 'polypeptide(L)'
;MKLSRISIVALLVALAATSGGCAIVNRVRAKNALNEGARAYRDGRFSDAETSFRKAYELDPSEKNAPLFIARAIQQQYKPGVQAPENVEVGNRAIAAYQDILAKDPQNEDAYKAIVYLYGQMKNDAKVQQMLTERASLDSIPKDKRAEALVILASKQWQCSYDITEQKENKTTENKPDKVLIHYKKPANQADFDKANQCATEGLRLAEQAVNLDPNNPNAWTQKTNLLREKTKLAEMAGDAKAKDDYNAQAQQALETQTRLAAEAKKKQEAEQAASPTPPAS
;
A
#
# COMPACT_ATOMS: atom_id res chain seq x y z
N MET A 1 20.72 57.98 33.68
CA MET A 1 20.83 58.27 32.23
C MET A 1 19.42 58.28 31.65
N LYS A 2 18.92 59.42 31.16
CA LYS A 2 17.61 59.52 30.50
C LYS A 2 17.77 59.03 29.06
N LEU A 3 17.35 57.81 28.76
CA LEU A 3 17.24 57.35 27.37
C LEU A 3 16.24 58.25 26.65
N SER A 4 16.70 58.92 25.60
CA SER A 4 15.86 59.78 24.76
C SER A 4 14.71 58.96 24.16
N ARG A 5 13.51 59.55 24.04
CA ARG A 5 12.36 58.91 23.39
C ARG A 5 12.70 58.40 21.98
N ILE A 6 13.67 59.03 21.32
CA ILE A 6 14.20 58.63 20.01
C ILE A 6 14.94 57.29 20.08
N SER A 7 15.70 57.05 21.16
CA SER A 7 16.44 55.79 21.37
C SER A 7 15.50 54.61 21.66
N ILE A 8 14.34 54.86 22.28
CA ILE A 8 13.32 53.83 22.54
C ILE A 8 12.55 53.47 21.27
N VAL A 9 12.22 54.46 20.43
CA VAL A 9 11.56 54.23 19.13
C VAL A 9 12.50 53.51 18.15
N ALA A 10 13.78 53.87 18.12
CA ALA A 10 14.77 53.17 17.31
C ALA A 10 14.97 51.71 17.74
N LEU A 11 14.91 51.43 19.06
CA LEU A 11 14.96 50.04 19.57
C LEU A 11 13.71 49.24 19.19
N LEU A 12 12.52 49.85 19.22
CA LEU A 12 11.26 49.17 18.89
C LEU A 12 11.11 48.88 17.39
N VAL A 13 11.59 49.76 16.51
CA VAL A 13 11.64 49.51 15.06
C VAL A 13 12.70 48.46 14.71
N ALA A 14 13.84 48.45 15.41
CA ALA A 14 14.85 47.40 15.26
C ALA A 14 14.32 46.03 15.74
N LEU A 15 13.52 45.99 16.83
CA LEU A 15 12.93 44.75 17.35
C LEU A 15 11.78 44.21 16.47
N ALA A 16 11.05 45.10 15.78
CA ALA A 16 10.03 44.71 14.80
C ALA A 16 10.63 44.18 13.48
N ALA A 17 11.86 44.57 13.15
CA ALA A 17 12.53 44.22 11.90
C ALA A 17 13.23 42.85 11.92
N THR A 18 13.53 42.25 13.08
CA THR A 18 14.51 41.15 13.15
C THR A 18 13.98 39.72 13.30
N SER A 19 12.66 39.45 13.31
CA SER A 19 12.23 38.01 13.32
C SER A 19 10.80 37.67 12.86
N GLY A 20 9.83 38.59 12.85
CA GLY A 20 8.43 38.26 12.52
C GLY A 20 8.00 38.48 11.07
N GLY A 21 8.47 39.56 10.42
CA GLY A 21 7.96 40.01 9.12
C GLY A 21 8.35 39.11 7.94
N CYS A 22 9.60 38.68 7.87
CA CYS A 22 10.08 37.81 6.78
C CYS A 22 9.44 36.42 6.82
N ALA A 23 9.16 35.87 8.00
CA ALA A 23 8.51 34.57 8.15
C ALA A 23 7.06 34.59 7.64
N ILE A 24 6.31 35.66 7.91
CA ILE A 24 4.93 35.80 7.42
C ILE A 24 4.90 35.96 5.90
N VAL A 25 5.79 36.80 5.34
CA VAL A 25 5.89 36.99 3.89
C VAL A 25 6.30 35.70 3.19
N ASN A 26 7.28 34.96 3.73
CA ASN A 26 7.71 33.68 3.16
C ASN A 26 6.59 32.64 3.21
N ARG A 27 5.80 32.57 4.28
CA ARG A 27 4.64 31.67 4.35
C ARG A 27 3.57 31.99 3.30
N VAL A 28 3.30 33.27 3.04
CA VAL A 28 2.37 33.67 1.97
C VAL A 28 2.92 33.27 0.60
N ARG A 29 4.21 33.52 0.36
CA ARG A 29 4.88 33.11 -0.88
C ARG A 29 4.90 31.58 -1.05
N ALA A 30 5.11 30.83 0.03
CA ALA A 30 5.06 29.38 0.04
C ALA A 30 3.67 28.88 -0.40
N LYS A 31 2.60 29.44 0.17
CA LYS A 31 1.22 29.10 -0.24
C LYS A 31 0.95 29.41 -1.71
N ASN A 32 1.44 30.53 -2.22
CA ASN A 32 1.31 30.86 -3.65
C ASN A 32 2.05 29.82 -4.52
N ALA A 33 3.27 29.45 -4.15
CA ALA A 33 4.05 28.42 -4.83
C ALA A 33 3.37 27.03 -4.76
N LEU A 34 2.73 26.66 -3.65
CA LEU A 34 1.90 25.44 -3.56
C LEU A 34 0.73 25.48 -4.54
N ASN A 35 0.02 26.61 -4.61
CA ASN A 35 -1.11 26.76 -5.53
C ASN A 35 -0.68 26.72 -7.00
N GLU A 36 0.49 27.30 -7.32
CA GLU A 36 1.13 27.17 -8.63
C GLU A 36 1.47 25.72 -8.96
N GLY A 37 2.11 25.01 -8.02
CA GLY A 37 2.43 23.60 -8.17
C GLY A 37 1.18 22.74 -8.36
N ALA A 38 0.11 22.99 -7.60
CA ALA A 38 -1.15 22.28 -7.72
C ALA A 38 -1.85 22.53 -9.07
N ARG A 39 -1.73 23.73 -9.65
CA ARG A 39 -2.20 24.01 -11.02
C ARG A 39 -1.36 23.24 -12.04
N ALA A 40 -0.05 23.35 -11.98
CA ALA A 40 0.85 22.64 -12.88
C ALA A 40 0.65 21.11 -12.84
N TYR A 41 0.48 20.55 -11.63
CA TYR A 41 0.21 19.13 -11.44
C TYR A 41 -1.10 18.68 -12.10
N ARG A 42 -2.19 19.44 -11.90
CA ARG A 42 -3.49 19.16 -12.54
C ARG A 42 -3.42 19.24 -14.06
N ASP A 43 -2.57 20.12 -14.59
CA ASP A 43 -2.37 20.28 -16.03
C ASP A 43 -1.37 19.25 -16.62
N GLY A 44 -0.88 18.29 -15.83
CA GLY A 44 0.10 17.28 -16.27
C GLY A 44 1.53 17.80 -16.42
N ARG A 45 1.81 19.05 -16.03
CA ARG A 45 3.15 19.64 -16.04
C ARG A 45 3.91 19.30 -14.76
N PHE A 46 4.28 18.03 -14.62
CA PHE A 46 4.81 17.50 -13.36
C PHE A 46 6.19 18.05 -12.97
N SER A 47 7.05 18.39 -13.94
CA SER A 47 8.34 19.05 -13.67
C SER A 47 8.17 20.47 -13.12
N ASP A 48 7.25 21.25 -13.71
CA ASP A 48 6.90 22.58 -13.20
C ASP A 48 6.27 22.50 -11.80
N ALA A 49 5.45 21.47 -11.57
CA ALA A 49 4.85 21.20 -10.27
C ALA A 49 5.92 20.89 -9.22
N GLU A 50 6.87 20.01 -9.52
CA GLU A 50 8.00 19.69 -8.64
C GLU A 50 8.77 20.98 -8.27
N THR A 51 9.12 21.80 -9.27
CA THR A 51 9.83 23.06 -9.07
C THR A 51 9.08 23.99 -8.12
N SER A 52 7.78 24.15 -8.33
CA SER A 52 6.92 25.02 -7.51
C SER A 52 6.77 24.50 -6.08
N PHE A 53 6.61 23.19 -5.90
CA PHE A 53 6.52 22.58 -4.56
C PHE A 53 7.85 22.65 -3.80
N ARG A 54 9.00 22.48 -4.47
CA ARG A 54 10.33 22.67 -3.85
C ARG A 54 10.51 24.10 -3.38
N LYS A 55 10.16 25.08 -4.21
CA LYS A 55 10.17 26.50 -3.83
C LYS A 55 9.27 26.77 -2.63
N ALA A 56 8.09 26.16 -2.57
CA ALA A 56 7.23 26.27 -1.40
C ALA A 56 7.90 25.73 -0.12
N TYR A 57 8.55 24.57 -0.21
CA TYR A 57 9.26 23.95 0.90
C TYR A 57 10.49 24.76 1.36
N GLU A 58 11.23 25.35 0.43
CA GLU A 58 12.34 26.26 0.74
C GLU A 58 11.87 27.52 1.47
N LEU A 59 10.73 28.08 1.05
CA LEU A 59 10.14 29.27 1.65
C LEU A 59 9.54 29.01 3.04
N ASP A 60 8.88 27.86 3.23
CA ASP A 60 8.34 27.44 4.53
C ASP A 60 8.60 25.94 4.77
N PRO A 61 9.75 25.57 5.38
CA PRO A 61 10.08 24.18 5.70
C PRO A 61 9.13 23.53 6.72
N SER A 62 8.27 24.32 7.38
CA SER A 62 7.26 23.81 8.32
C SER A 62 5.98 23.34 7.61
N GLU A 63 5.84 23.58 6.31
CA GLU A 63 4.72 23.09 5.51
C GLU A 63 4.78 21.56 5.40
N LYS A 64 3.89 20.91 6.15
CA LYS A 64 3.87 19.44 6.31
C LYS A 64 3.54 18.71 5.01
N ASN A 65 2.78 19.32 4.11
CA ASN A 65 2.33 18.65 2.89
C ASN A 65 3.33 18.79 1.73
N ALA A 66 4.22 19.78 1.77
CA ALA A 66 5.13 20.08 0.66
C ALA A 66 6.03 18.89 0.30
N PRO A 67 6.66 18.15 1.24
CA PRO A 67 7.43 16.96 0.90
C PRO A 67 6.63 15.91 0.12
N LEU A 68 5.39 15.65 0.53
CA LEU A 68 4.52 14.68 -0.14
C LEU A 68 4.14 15.14 -1.56
N PHE A 69 3.87 16.43 -1.75
CA PHE A 69 3.59 16.98 -3.07
C PHE A 69 4.81 16.94 -4.00
N ILE A 70 6.02 17.20 -3.49
CA ILE A 70 7.27 17.02 -4.23
C ILE A 70 7.40 15.56 -4.67
N ALA A 71 7.27 14.61 -3.74
CA ALA A 71 7.41 13.19 -4.03
C ALA A 71 6.38 12.69 -5.08
N ARG A 72 5.13 13.14 -4.97
CA ARG A 72 4.07 12.85 -5.96
C ARG A 72 4.38 13.44 -7.33
N ALA A 73 4.85 14.68 -7.40
CA ALA A 73 5.23 15.33 -8.66
C ALA A 73 6.41 14.60 -9.35
N ILE A 74 7.39 14.11 -8.58
CA ILE A 74 8.47 13.27 -9.13
C ILE A 74 7.89 11.93 -9.62
N GLN A 75 7.06 11.27 -8.81
CA GLN A 75 6.46 9.99 -9.18
C GLN A 75 5.67 10.06 -10.49
N GLN A 76 4.92 11.14 -10.74
CA GLN A 76 4.16 11.28 -11.99
C GLN A 76 5.04 11.44 -13.24
N GLN A 77 6.31 11.78 -13.08
CA GLN A 77 7.27 11.81 -14.19
C GLN A 77 7.76 10.40 -14.57
N TYR A 78 7.61 9.41 -13.67
CA TYR A 78 7.97 8.02 -13.93
C TYR A 78 6.97 7.36 -14.88
N LYS A 79 7.48 6.67 -15.91
CA LYS A 79 6.68 5.95 -16.91
C LYS A 79 6.76 4.44 -16.66
N PRO A 80 5.70 3.81 -16.14
CA PRO A 80 5.65 2.35 -15.96
C PRO A 80 5.97 1.59 -17.25
N GLY A 81 6.78 0.53 -17.13
CA GLY A 81 7.17 -0.32 -18.26
C GLY A 81 8.31 0.19 -19.14
N VAL A 82 8.77 1.44 -18.95
CA VAL A 82 9.91 2.01 -19.70
C VAL A 82 11.21 1.80 -18.91
N GLN A 83 12.18 1.06 -19.47
CA GLN A 83 13.44 0.71 -18.80
C GLN A 83 14.62 1.64 -19.13
N ALA A 84 14.36 2.80 -19.76
CA ALA A 84 15.40 3.79 -20.04
C ALA A 84 16.06 4.26 -18.73
N PRO A 85 17.40 4.42 -18.66
CA PRO A 85 18.11 4.83 -17.46
C PRO A 85 17.55 6.09 -16.80
N GLU A 86 17.15 7.07 -17.61
CA GLU A 86 16.57 8.34 -17.15
C GLU A 86 15.22 8.13 -16.46
N ASN A 87 14.43 7.18 -16.96
CA ASN A 87 13.14 6.84 -16.35
C ASN A 87 13.33 6.08 -15.02
N VAL A 88 14.30 5.17 -14.97
CA VAL A 88 14.68 4.46 -13.75
C VAL A 88 15.18 5.44 -12.67
N GLU A 89 15.95 6.45 -13.07
CA GLU A 89 16.42 7.51 -12.17
C GLU A 89 15.26 8.31 -11.57
N VAL A 90 14.24 8.67 -12.35
CA VAL A 90 13.03 9.33 -11.84
C VAL A 90 12.33 8.46 -10.79
N GLY A 91 12.21 7.16 -11.05
CA GLY A 91 11.65 6.20 -10.09
C GLY A 91 12.45 6.17 -8.77
N ASN A 92 13.77 6.12 -8.86
CA ASN A 92 14.66 6.15 -7.69
C ASN A 92 14.58 7.48 -6.92
N ARG A 93 14.50 8.62 -7.61
CA ARG A 93 14.28 9.94 -6.99
C ARG A 93 12.96 10.01 -6.24
N ALA A 94 11.89 9.46 -6.81
CA ALA A 94 10.59 9.40 -6.13
C ALA A 94 10.66 8.51 -4.88
N ILE A 95 11.29 7.34 -4.98
CA ILE A 95 11.52 6.44 -3.83
C ILE A 95 12.28 7.16 -2.72
N ALA A 96 13.39 7.84 -3.04
CA ALA A 96 14.18 8.58 -2.07
C ALA A 96 13.36 9.68 -1.38
N ALA A 97 12.58 10.45 -2.15
CA ALA A 97 11.72 11.50 -1.58
C ALA A 97 10.66 10.93 -0.61
N TYR A 98 10.08 9.77 -0.90
CA TYR A 98 9.16 9.11 0.02
C TYR A 98 9.86 8.48 1.23
N GLN A 99 11.10 7.99 1.07
CA GLN A 99 11.90 7.48 2.19
C GLN A 99 12.23 8.60 3.19
N ASP A 100 12.53 9.81 2.72
CA ASP A 100 12.74 10.98 3.59
C ASP A 100 11.50 11.34 4.42
N ILE A 101 10.30 11.10 3.86
CA ILE A 101 9.04 11.25 4.59
C ILE A 101 8.92 10.18 5.67
N LEU A 102 9.14 8.90 5.34
CA LEU A 102 9.08 7.80 6.30
C LEU A 102 10.13 7.88 7.41
N ALA A 103 11.28 8.49 7.15
CA ALA A 103 12.30 8.73 8.17
C ALA A 103 11.81 9.67 9.29
N LYS A 104 10.86 10.57 8.97
CA LYS A 104 10.28 11.54 9.93
C LYS A 104 8.93 11.06 10.47
N ASP A 105 8.16 10.39 9.62
CA ASP A 105 6.83 9.85 9.91
C ASP A 105 6.74 8.39 9.42
N PRO A 106 7.21 7.41 10.21
CA PRO A 106 7.19 6.00 9.81
C PRO A 106 5.80 5.42 9.56
N GLN A 107 4.75 6.10 10.03
CA GLN A 107 3.35 5.69 9.86
C GLN A 107 2.69 6.35 8.64
N ASN A 108 3.45 7.06 7.80
CA ASN A 108 2.91 7.70 6.61
C ASN A 108 2.48 6.66 5.55
N GLU A 109 1.18 6.36 5.49
CA GLU A 109 0.63 5.37 4.55
C GLU A 109 0.90 5.73 3.08
N ASP A 110 0.74 7.00 2.73
CA ASP A 110 0.88 7.47 1.35
C ASP A 110 2.30 7.23 0.84
N ALA A 111 3.30 7.60 1.65
CA ALA A 111 4.71 7.37 1.31
C ALA A 111 5.04 5.88 1.23
N TYR A 112 4.60 5.08 2.22
CA TYR A 112 4.87 3.65 2.22
C TYR A 112 4.27 2.94 1.00
N LYS A 113 2.98 3.18 0.71
CA LYS A 113 2.29 2.55 -0.44
C LYS A 113 2.90 3.00 -1.77
N ALA A 114 3.32 4.25 -1.88
CA ALA A 114 3.98 4.76 -3.08
C ALA A 114 5.33 4.08 -3.34
N ILE A 115 6.16 3.86 -2.30
CA ILE A 115 7.43 3.16 -2.45
C ILE A 115 7.21 1.70 -2.87
N VAL A 116 6.28 0.99 -2.21
CA VAL A 116 5.93 -0.40 -2.57
C VAL A 116 5.46 -0.47 -4.02
N TYR A 117 4.60 0.46 -4.45
CA TYR A 117 4.14 0.56 -5.83
C TYR A 117 5.30 0.78 -6.80
N LEU A 118 6.19 1.75 -6.53
CA LEU A 118 7.32 2.09 -7.39
C LEU A 118 8.28 0.89 -7.55
N TYR A 119 8.67 0.23 -6.45
CA TYR A 119 9.48 -0.97 -6.54
C TYR A 119 8.80 -2.07 -7.37
N GLY A 120 7.47 -2.25 -7.23
CA GLY A 120 6.70 -3.19 -8.05
C GLY A 120 6.71 -2.84 -9.54
N GLN A 121 6.54 -1.57 -9.90
CA GLN A 121 6.63 -1.11 -11.30
C GLN A 121 8.03 -1.27 -11.88
N MET A 122 9.05 -1.15 -11.03
CA MET A 122 10.47 -1.34 -11.39
C MET A 122 10.89 -2.82 -11.33
N LYS A 123 9.95 -3.76 -11.13
CA LYS A 123 10.20 -5.21 -11.04
C LYS A 123 11.21 -5.60 -9.94
N ASN A 124 11.30 -4.79 -8.88
CA ASN A 124 12.14 -5.07 -7.72
C ASN A 124 11.35 -5.81 -6.64
N ASP A 125 10.98 -7.05 -6.95
CA ASP A 125 10.15 -7.89 -6.06
C ASP A 125 10.84 -8.19 -4.72
N ALA A 126 12.17 -8.22 -4.71
CA ALA A 126 12.96 -8.40 -3.50
C ALA A 126 12.75 -7.24 -2.52
N LYS A 127 12.76 -6.00 -3.01
CA LYS A 127 12.49 -4.82 -2.16
C LYS A 127 11.04 -4.74 -1.71
N VAL A 128 10.08 -5.06 -2.59
CA VAL A 128 8.66 -5.15 -2.20
C VAL A 128 8.49 -6.14 -1.04
N GLN A 129 9.08 -7.33 -1.16
CA GLN A 129 9.00 -8.36 -0.13
C GLN A 129 9.68 -7.92 1.17
N GLN A 130 10.89 -7.36 1.09
CA GLN A 130 11.60 -6.83 2.26
C GLN A 130 10.74 -5.83 3.04
N MET A 131 10.16 -4.84 2.35
CA MET A 131 9.39 -3.77 2.98
C MET A 131 8.10 -4.29 3.64
N LEU A 132 7.38 -5.19 2.96
CA LEU A 132 6.16 -5.78 3.52
C LEU A 132 6.45 -6.63 4.76
N THR A 133 7.52 -7.42 4.72
CA THR A 133 7.94 -8.24 5.86
C THR A 133 8.37 -7.36 7.04
N GLU A 134 9.18 -6.34 6.80
CA GLU A 134 9.59 -5.39 7.83
C GLU A 134 8.37 -4.71 8.46
N ARG A 135 7.48 -4.15 7.64
CA ARG A 135 6.27 -3.47 8.13
C ARG A 135 5.37 -4.38 8.96
N ALA A 136 5.19 -5.64 8.54
CA ALA A 136 4.40 -6.62 9.29
C ALA A 136 5.01 -6.94 10.67
N SER A 137 6.33 -6.81 10.82
CA SER A 137 7.07 -7.15 12.04
C SER A 137 7.19 -6.01 13.06
N LEU A 138 7.02 -4.75 12.63
CA LEU A 138 7.21 -3.57 13.47
C LEU A 138 5.99 -3.30 14.36
N ASP A 139 6.12 -3.47 15.67
CA ASP A 139 5.04 -3.21 16.63
C ASP A 139 4.62 -1.73 16.72
N SER A 140 5.48 -0.82 16.26
CA SER A 140 5.16 0.61 16.11
C SER A 140 4.16 0.90 14.98
N ILE A 141 3.91 -0.06 14.09
CA ILE A 141 2.92 0.05 13.03
C ILE A 141 1.56 -0.46 13.54
N PRO A 142 0.45 0.27 13.31
CA PRO A 142 -0.88 -0.18 13.72
C PRO A 142 -1.24 -1.57 13.20
N LYS A 143 -1.99 -2.33 13.99
CA LYS A 143 -2.32 -3.74 13.70
C LYS A 143 -3.01 -3.91 12.35
N ASP A 144 -3.92 -3.02 11.98
CA ASP A 144 -4.62 -3.03 10.69
C ASP A 144 -3.65 -2.87 9.52
N LYS A 145 -2.62 -2.02 9.66
CA LYS A 145 -1.60 -1.81 8.63
C LYS A 145 -0.61 -2.97 8.53
N ARG A 146 -0.28 -3.59 9.66
CA ARG A 146 0.52 -4.83 9.68
C ARG A 146 -0.25 -5.97 9.05
N ALA A 147 -1.54 -6.10 9.34
CA ALA A 147 -2.43 -7.05 8.71
C ALA A 147 -2.48 -6.82 7.19
N GLU A 148 -2.64 -5.59 6.72
CA GLU A 148 -2.61 -5.25 5.28
C GLU A 148 -1.32 -5.75 4.60
N ALA A 149 -0.15 -5.56 5.21
CA ALA A 149 1.12 -6.06 4.68
C ALA A 149 1.16 -7.60 4.60
N LEU A 150 0.69 -8.29 5.63
CA LEU A 150 0.58 -9.75 5.65
C LEU A 150 -0.40 -10.29 4.61
N VAL A 151 -1.53 -9.60 4.36
CA VAL A 151 -2.48 -9.95 3.31
C VAL A 151 -1.81 -9.95 1.94
N ILE A 152 -0.99 -8.94 1.64
CA ILE A 152 -0.27 -8.85 0.36
C ILE A 152 0.75 -9.99 0.23
N LEU A 153 1.51 -10.27 1.30
CA LEU A 153 2.46 -11.39 1.31
C LEU A 153 1.74 -12.74 1.12
N ALA A 154 0.63 -12.96 1.83
CA ALA A 154 -0.19 -14.17 1.71
C ALA A 154 -0.74 -14.35 0.29
N SER A 155 -1.18 -13.26 -0.35
CA SER A 155 -1.66 -13.28 -1.74
C SER A 155 -0.57 -13.68 -2.72
N LYS A 156 0.67 -13.22 -2.53
CA LYS A 156 1.82 -13.64 -3.35
C LYS A 156 2.12 -15.13 -3.20
N GLN A 157 2.03 -15.65 -1.98
CA GLN A 157 2.21 -17.08 -1.71
C GLN A 157 1.08 -17.93 -2.28
N TRP A 158 -0.16 -17.44 -2.21
CA TRP A 158 -1.29 -18.06 -2.89
C TRP A 158 -1.04 -18.15 -4.40
N GLN A 159 -0.64 -17.05 -5.04
CA GLN A 159 -0.34 -17.02 -6.48
C GLN A 159 0.76 -18.03 -6.84
N CYS A 160 1.82 -18.12 -6.03
CA CYS A 160 2.90 -19.11 -6.24
C CYS A 160 2.37 -20.57 -6.24
N SER A 161 1.45 -20.91 -5.35
CA SER A 161 0.80 -22.24 -5.35
C SER A 161 -0.12 -22.40 -6.56
N TYR A 162 -0.99 -21.40 -6.77
CA TYR A 162 -2.02 -21.39 -7.80
C TYR A 162 -1.45 -21.55 -9.21
N ASP A 163 -0.34 -20.86 -9.52
CA ASP A 163 0.35 -20.94 -10.81
C ASP A 163 0.82 -22.35 -11.17
N ILE A 164 1.01 -23.21 -10.17
CA ILE A 164 1.40 -24.61 -10.33
C ILE A 164 0.15 -25.50 -10.31
N THR A 165 -0.72 -25.35 -9.31
CA THR A 165 -1.88 -26.24 -9.14
C THR A 165 -2.90 -26.12 -10.27
N GLU A 166 -2.97 -24.96 -10.93
CA GLU A 166 -3.93 -24.67 -12.00
C GLU A 166 -3.41 -24.93 -13.42
N GLN A 167 -2.19 -25.45 -13.56
CA GLN A 167 -1.71 -25.92 -14.84
C GLN A 167 -2.61 -27.03 -15.38
N LYS A 168 -2.80 -27.05 -16.71
CA LYS A 168 -3.74 -27.97 -17.36
C LYS A 168 -3.36 -29.43 -17.09
N GLU A 169 -2.08 -29.72 -17.03
CA GLU A 169 -1.49 -31.04 -16.83
C GLU A 169 -1.74 -31.58 -15.41
N ASN A 170 -2.02 -30.68 -14.47
CA ASN A 170 -2.28 -30.97 -13.06
C ASN A 170 -3.78 -31.08 -12.75
N LYS A 171 -4.63 -31.10 -13.79
CA LYS A 171 -6.09 -31.19 -13.65
C LYS A 171 -6.67 -32.24 -14.60
N THR A 172 -7.75 -32.88 -14.15
CA THR A 172 -8.61 -33.71 -14.99
C THR A 172 -10.07 -33.33 -14.75
N THR A 173 -10.85 -33.27 -15.81
CA THR A 173 -12.27 -32.90 -15.76
C THR A 173 -13.14 -34.14 -15.91
N GLU A 174 -14.07 -34.33 -14.97
CA GLU A 174 -15.12 -35.33 -15.05
C GLU A 174 -16.47 -34.63 -15.28
N ASN A 175 -17.10 -34.88 -16.42
CA ASN A 175 -18.41 -34.33 -16.74
C ASN A 175 -19.50 -35.27 -16.23
N LYS A 176 -20.31 -34.81 -15.27
CA LYS A 176 -21.54 -35.47 -14.82
C LYS A 176 -22.77 -34.74 -15.38
N PRO A 177 -23.92 -35.40 -15.50
CA PRO A 177 -25.14 -34.76 -16.03
C PRO A 177 -25.57 -33.49 -15.28
N ASP A 178 -25.26 -33.38 -13.99
CA ASP A 178 -25.64 -32.28 -13.10
C ASP A 178 -24.49 -31.35 -12.72
N LYS A 179 -23.23 -31.74 -12.96
CA LYS A 179 -22.05 -30.97 -12.52
C LYS A 179 -20.78 -31.34 -13.26
N VAL A 180 -19.87 -30.38 -13.35
CA VAL A 180 -18.49 -30.60 -13.78
C VAL A 180 -17.60 -30.70 -12.55
N LEU A 181 -16.88 -31.82 -12.40
CA LEU A 181 -15.91 -32.02 -11.33
C LEU A 181 -14.49 -31.83 -11.87
N ILE A 182 -13.69 -31.05 -11.15
CA ILE A 182 -12.27 -30.90 -11.41
C ILE A 182 -11.53 -31.71 -10.35
N HIS A 183 -10.73 -32.68 -10.80
CA HIS A 183 -9.83 -33.44 -9.96
C HIS A 183 -8.40 -32.94 -10.16
N TYR A 184 -7.65 -32.85 -9.08
CA TYR A 184 -6.29 -32.33 -9.07
C TYR A 184 -5.28 -33.46 -9.02
N LYS A 185 -4.38 -33.45 -10.00
CA LYS A 185 -3.30 -34.43 -10.14
C LYS A 185 -1.98 -33.80 -9.72
N LYS A 186 -1.17 -34.58 -9.02
CA LYS A 186 0.19 -34.18 -8.65
C LYS A 186 1.03 -33.83 -9.91
N PRO A 187 1.78 -32.71 -9.88
CA PRO A 187 2.76 -32.39 -10.91
C PRO A 187 3.72 -33.54 -11.20
N ALA A 188 4.08 -33.71 -12.47
CA ALA A 188 5.04 -34.75 -12.88
C ALA A 188 6.42 -34.56 -12.21
N ASN A 189 6.81 -33.29 -12.00
CA ASN A 189 8.00 -32.92 -11.27
C ASN A 189 7.67 -32.73 -9.77
N GLN A 190 8.30 -33.54 -8.91
CA GLN A 190 8.11 -33.48 -7.47
C GLN A 190 8.45 -32.09 -6.89
N ALA A 191 9.47 -31.41 -7.43
CA ALA A 191 9.88 -30.09 -6.94
C ALA A 191 8.79 -29.03 -7.12
N ASP A 192 7.94 -29.14 -8.16
CA ASP A 192 6.83 -28.21 -8.37
C ASP A 192 5.72 -28.45 -7.33
N PHE A 193 5.44 -29.72 -7.01
CA PHE A 193 4.53 -30.04 -5.91
C PHE A 193 5.05 -29.52 -4.57
N ASP A 194 6.33 -29.73 -4.27
CA ASP A 194 6.95 -29.30 -3.02
C ASP A 194 6.92 -27.76 -2.89
N LYS A 195 7.22 -27.05 -3.98
CA LYS A 195 7.14 -25.59 -4.06
C LYS A 195 5.70 -25.10 -3.86
N ALA A 196 4.72 -25.69 -4.53
CA ALA A 196 3.32 -25.30 -4.37
C ALA A 196 2.85 -25.51 -2.93
N ASN A 197 3.22 -26.65 -2.32
CA ASN A 197 2.89 -26.93 -0.93
C ASN A 197 3.60 -26.00 0.06
N GLN A 198 4.87 -25.67 -0.17
CA GLN A 198 5.60 -24.68 0.64
C GLN A 198 4.93 -23.30 0.55
N CYS A 199 4.61 -22.84 -0.66
CA CYS A 199 3.93 -21.57 -0.90
C CYS A 199 2.55 -21.53 -0.22
N ALA A 200 1.70 -22.54 -0.40
CA ALA A 200 0.39 -22.60 0.25
C ALA A 200 0.50 -22.63 1.79
N THR A 201 1.49 -23.33 2.34
CA THR A 201 1.71 -23.43 3.79
C THR A 201 2.15 -22.09 4.39
N GLU A 202 3.14 -21.46 3.78
CA GLU A 202 3.63 -20.15 4.22
C GLU A 202 2.57 -19.07 4.04
N GLY A 203 1.85 -19.08 2.91
CA GLY A 203 0.73 -18.18 2.67
C GLY A 203 -0.36 -18.31 3.73
N LEU A 204 -0.77 -19.54 4.07
CA LEU A 204 -1.78 -19.78 5.11
C LEU A 204 -1.33 -19.22 6.46
N ARG A 205 -0.07 -19.47 6.85
CA ARG A 205 0.51 -18.91 8.08
C ARG A 205 0.44 -17.38 8.11
N LEU A 206 0.77 -16.72 6.99
CA LEU A 206 0.68 -15.25 6.88
C LEU A 206 -0.76 -14.75 6.95
N ALA A 207 -1.70 -15.42 6.28
CA ALA A 207 -3.12 -15.08 6.31
C ALA A 207 -3.72 -15.24 7.72
N GLU A 208 -3.33 -16.28 8.46
CA GLU A 208 -3.72 -16.48 9.85
C GLU A 208 -3.17 -15.39 10.76
N GLN A 209 -1.90 -14.99 10.58
CA GLN A 209 -1.35 -13.83 11.30
C GLN A 209 -2.11 -12.55 10.97
N ALA A 210 -2.49 -12.33 9.71
CA ALA A 210 -3.29 -11.17 9.32
C ALA A 210 -4.67 -11.15 10.01
N VAL A 211 -5.37 -12.29 10.01
CA VAL A 211 -6.66 -12.46 10.71
C VAL A 211 -6.51 -12.25 12.22
N ASN A 212 -5.42 -12.71 12.83
CA ASN A 212 -5.19 -12.51 14.27
C ASN A 212 -4.91 -11.04 14.63
N LEU A 213 -4.26 -10.29 13.73
CA LEU A 213 -4.00 -8.87 13.93
C LEU A 213 -5.24 -8.01 13.69
N ASP A 214 -6.01 -8.32 12.66
CA ASP A 214 -7.24 -7.62 12.30
C ASP A 214 -8.35 -8.61 11.89
N PRO A 215 -9.10 -9.15 12.88
CA PRO A 215 -10.16 -10.13 12.63
C PRO A 215 -11.33 -9.59 11.80
N ASN A 216 -11.46 -8.27 11.67
CA ASN A 216 -12.53 -7.62 10.91
C ASN A 216 -12.10 -7.28 9.47
N ASN A 217 -10.89 -7.66 9.06
CA ASN A 217 -10.39 -7.42 7.71
C ASN A 217 -10.93 -8.47 6.71
N PRO A 218 -11.87 -8.12 5.81
CA PRO A 218 -12.41 -9.09 4.86
C PRO A 218 -11.35 -9.61 3.87
N ASN A 219 -10.30 -8.83 3.59
CA ASN A 219 -9.23 -9.27 2.69
C ASN A 219 -8.34 -10.33 3.34
N ALA A 220 -8.10 -10.24 4.66
CA ALA A 220 -7.36 -11.28 5.38
C ALA A 220 -8.10 -12.62 5.35
N TRP A 221 -9.42 -12.60 5.58
CA TRP A 221 -10.26 -13.79 5.44
C TRP A 221 -10.32 -14.31 4.00
N THR A 222 -10.38 -13.42 3.01
CA THR A 222 -10.31 -13.81 1.59
C THR A 222 -9.04 -14.60 1.29
N GLN A 223 -7.87 -14.12 1.74
CA GLN A 223 -6.62 -14.83 1.52
C GLN A 223 -6.56 -16.16 2.27
N LYS A 224 -7.05 -16.20 3.53
CA LYS A 224 -7.15 -17.45 4.30
C LYS A 224 -7.99 -18.50 3.56
N THR A 225 -9.17 -18.12 3.05
CA THR A 225 -10.04 -18.99 2.26
C THR A 225 -9.33 -19.51 1.01
N ASN A 226 -8.69 -18.63 0.25
CA ASN A 226 -7.99 -19.00 -0.97
C ASN A 226 -6.85 -19.98 -0.72
N LEU A 227 -6.06 -19.76 0.33
CA LEU A 227 -4.95 -20.63 0.72
C LEU A 227 -5.42 -21.97 1.28
N LEU A 228 -6.51 -22.01 2.04
CA LEU A 228 -7.11 -23.27 2.47
C LEU A 228 -7.62 -24.09 1.28
N ARG A 229 -8.22 -23.45 0.27
CA ARG A 229 -8.59 -24.11 -0.99
C ARG A 229 -7.37 -24.68 -1.73
N GLU A 230 -6.26 -23.94 -1.78
CA GLU A 230 -5.00 -24.48 -2.32
C GLU A 230 -4.52 -25.69 -1.52
N LYS A 231 -4.57 -25.64 -0.18
CA LYS A 231 -4.21 -26.79 0.67
C LYS A 231 -5.12 -28.00 0.46
N THR A 232 -6.42 -27.79 0.19
CA THR A 232 -7.34 -28.87 -0.22
C THR A 232 -6.91 -29.52 -1.54
N LYS A 233 -6.57 -28.73 -2.56
CA LYS A 233 -6.07 -29.26 -3.85
C LYS A 233 -4.78 -30.06 -3.65
N LEU A 234 -3.84 -29.53 -2.87
CA LEU A 234 -2.56 -30.17 -2.61
C LEU A 234 -2.71 -31.48 -1.81
N ALA A 235 -3.64 -31.53 -0.86
CA ALA A 235 -3.97 -32.75 -0.13
C ALA A 235 -4.59 -33.82 -1.06
N GLU A 236 -5.45 -33.42 -2.00
CA GLU A 236 -5.97 -34.30 -3.04
C GLU A 236 -4.85 -34.85 -3.93
N MET A 237 -3.96 -33.98 -4.42
CA MET A 237 -2.79 -34.38 -5.21
C MET A 237 -1.86 -35.35 -4.46
N ALA A 238 -1.80 -35.26 -3.12
CA ALA A 238 -1.02 -36.14 -2.26
C ALA A 238 -1.73 -37.47 -1.91
N GLY A 239 -3.02 -37.60 -2.22
CA GLY A 239 -3.84 -38.73 -1.80
C GLY A 239 -4.23 -38.72 -0.32
N ASP A 240 -4.12 -37.58 0.37
CA ASP A 240 -4.48 -37.42 1.77
C ASP A 240 -5.94 -36.95 1.91
N ALA A 241 -6.87 -37.90 1.91
CA ALA A 241 -8.30 -37.62 2.01
C ALA A 241 -8.68 -36.90 3.31
N LYS A 242 -8.02 -37.24 4.44
CA LYS A 242 -8.30 -36.62 5.73
C LYS A 242 -7.92 -35.14 5.72
N ALA A 243 -6.70 -34.83 5.31
CA ALA A 243 -6.26 -33.44 5.22
C ALA A 243 -7.09 -32.65 4.21
N LYS A 244 -7.47 -33.26 3.09
CA LYS A 244 -8.36 -32.65 2.09
C LYS A 244 -9.68 -32.19 2.73
N ASP A 245 -10.35 -33.10 3.44
CA ASP A 245 -11.63 -32.81 4.10
C ASP A 245 -11.47 -31.76 5.21
N ASP A 246 -10.42 -31.87 6.03
CA ASP A 246 -10.10 -30.93 7.10
C ASP A 246 -9.86 -29.51 6.57
N TYR A 247 -9.08 -29.34 5.49
CA TYR A 247 -8.84 -28.04 4.87
C TYR A 247 -10.10 -27.49 4.19
N ASN A 248 -10.91 -28.36 3.58
CA ASN A 248 -12.14 -27.93 2.93
C ASN A 248 -13.16 -27.41 3.95
N ALA A 249 -13.30 -28.08 5.10
CA ALA A 249 -14.14 -27.61 6.20
C ALA A 249 -13.67 -26.25 6.73
N GLN A 250 -12.36 -26.07 6.92
CA GLN A 250 -11.79 -24.78 7.33
C GLN A 250 -12.01 -23.69 6.28
N ALA A 251 -11.87 -24.01 4.99
CA ALA A 251 -12.11 -23.06 3.90
C ALA A 251 -13.56 -22.56 3.89
N GLN A 252 -14.51 -23.46 4.16
CA GLN A 252 -15.93 -23.11 4.26
C GLN A 252 -16.21 -22.18 5.45
N GLN A 253 -15.64 -22.47 6.62
CA GLN A 253 -15.75 -21.60 7.80
C GLN A 253 -15.13 -20.21 7.58
N ALA A 254 -13.96 -20.16 6.93
CA ALA A 254 -13.30 -18.90 6.58
C ALA A 254 -14.12 -18.10 5.57
N LEU A 255 -14.74 -18.77 4.58
CA LEU A 255 -15.62 -18.16 3.59
C LEU A 255 -16.87 -17.56 4.24
N GLU A 256 -17.53 -18.26 5.16
CA GLU A 256 -18.69 -17.74 5.88
C GLU A 256 -18.36 -16.45 6.62
N THR A 257 -17.19 -16.43 7.27
CA THR A 257 -16.70 -15.23 7.96
C THR A 257 -16.41 -14.09 6.99
N GLN A 258 -15.73 -14.39 5.88
CA GLN A 258 -15.46 -13.44 4.80
C GLN A 258 -16.76 -12.84 4.25
N THR A 259 -17.75 -13.66 3.91
CA THR A 259 -19.04 -13.23 3.36
C THR A 259 -19.79 -12.34 4.34
N ARG A 260 -19.81 -12.70 5.62
CA ARG A 260 -20.43 -11.89 6.67
C ARG A 260 -19.77 -10.51 6.77
N LEU A 261 -18.44 -10.45 6.88
CA LEU A 261 -17.69 -9.19 6.98
C LEU A 261 -17.85 -8.32 5.73
N ALA A 262 -17.85 -8.92 4.54
CA ALA A 262 -18.07 -8.19 3.29
C ALA A 262 -19.48 -7.56 3.23
N ALA A 263 -20.51 -8.29 3.69
CA ALA A 263 -21.87 -7.76 3.77
C ALA A 263 -21.99 -6.61 4.80
N GLU A 264 -21.33 -6.73 5.96
CA GLU A 264 -21.28 -5.68 6.98
C GLU A 264 -20.57 -4.42 6.46
N ALA A 265 -19.42 -4.58 5.80
CA ALA A 265 -18.68 -3.48 5.20
C ALA A 265 -19.49 -2.75 4.14
N LYS A 266 -20.19 -3.49 3.26
CA LYS A 266 -21.07 -2.92 2.24
C LYS A 266 -22.19 -2.08 2.86
N LYS A 267 -22.89 -2.62 3.87
CA LYS A 267 -23.96 -1.89 4.58
C LYS A 267 -23.45 -0.61 5.23
N LYS A 268 -22.25 -0.65 5.82
CA LYS A 268 -21.63 0.53 6.42
C LYS A 268 -21.33 1.61 5.36
N GLN A 269 -20.77 1.22 4.21
CA GLN A 269 -20.52 2.15 3.11
C GLN A 269 -21.81 2.78 2.57
N GLU A 270 -22.87 1.98 2.39
CA GLU A 270 -24.18 2.47 1.96
C GLU A 270 -24.77 3.47 2.97
N ALA A 271 -24.65 3.20 4.26
CA ALA A 271 -25.11 4.11 5.32
C ALA A 271 -24.31 5.43 5.35
N GLU A 272 -22.99 5.37 5.19
CA GLU A 272 -22.12 6.56 5.12
C GLU A 272 -22.41 7.42 3.88
N GLN A 273 -22.67 6.79 2.74
CA GLN A 273 -23.08 7.49 1.51
C GLN A 273 -24.46 8.14 1.67
N ALA A 274 -25.41 7.46 2.30
CA ALA A 274 -26.74 8.02 2.58
C ALA A 274 -26.71 9.17 3.60
N ALA A 275 -25.72 9.18 4.50
CA ALA A 275 -25.54 10.23 5.52
C ALA A 275 -24.71 11.42 5.04
N SER A 276 -24.09 11.36 3.86
CA SER A 276 -23.25 12.44 3.32
C SER A 276 -24.12 13.53 2.67
N PRO A 277 -24.07 14.79 3.13
CA PRO A 277 -24.88 15.86 2.54
C PRO A 277 -24.44 16.14 1.10
N THR A 278 -25.42 16.29 0.20
CA THR A 278 -25.20 16.72 -1.18
C THR A 278 -24.48 18.08 -1.19
N PRO A 279 -23.37 18.24 -1.95
CA PRO A 279 -22.77 19.56 -2.11
C PRO A 279 -23.81 20.54 -2.68
N PRO A 280 -23.87 21.80 -2.22
CA PRO A 280 -24.77 22.78 -2.81
C PRO A 280 -24.44 22.90 -4.30
N ALA A 281 -25.47 22.77 -5.15
CA ALA A 281 -25.37 23.05 -6.57
C ALA A 281 -24.84 24.49 -6.75
N SER A 282 -23.76 24.63 -7.52
CA SER A 282 -23.13 25.92 -7.84
C SER A 282 -23.98 26.75 -8.79
#